data_AF-A0A7X7DFE2-F1
#
_entry.id   AF-A0A7X7DFE2-F1
#
_cell.length_a   1.000
_cell.length_b   1.000
_cell.length_c   1.000
_cell.angle_alpha   90.00
_cell.angle_beta   90.00
_cell.angle_gamma   90.00
#
_symmetry.space_group_name_H-M   'P 1'
#
loop_
_entity.id
_entity.type
_entity.pdbx_description
1 polymer ?
#
loop_
_entity_poly.entity_id
_entity_poly.type
_entity_poly.pdbx_seq_one_letter_code
_entity_poly.pdbx_strand_id
1 'polypeptide(L)'
;MKRNGIRMLVFLAAALLALQILPGHPSARALTAWSPLMSLLGGLAARAFSVWMLLGIPVLVLGWFRCRWFCRYVCPMGFAAEAIGRLNPKARGRFARLPNIGRLLLLGMVGGALLGYPLFMWLDPLALFTGFFSGWRLPLAASSFVLVLGFLGILGISLVRPNAWCHRLCPLGAAQDLLMAARRQWRFRRESASADAFQLALTRRDFLGVAAGGAAALLMRRVGALPPPVRPPGARPEDQFTGLCARCGACIRACPSRVIRPDFGKSGLAGLLTPVLDYSEAYCFEYCHECTQVCPTGAIEKLLLESKRHRAIGLAEVDRDTCLAWHDRQYCMVCQEFCPYLAINSVVHRGVNCPVVKPDMCRGCGACHVHCPARPDKAIVVRGLAQRPARPLADIL
;
A
#
# COMPACT_ATOMS: atom_id res chain seq x y z
N MET A 1 -2.72 20.16 -30.47
CA MET A 1 -2.23 20.55 -29.12
C MET A 1 -0.73 20.29 -28.98
N LYS A 2 0.04 21.24 -28.42
CA LYS A 2 1.47 21.03 -28.09
C LYS A 2 1.61 19.91 -27.03
N ARG A 3 2.66 19.08 -27.09
CA ARG A 3 2.94 17.97 -26.15
C ARG A 3 2.73 18.32 -24.67
N ASN A 4 3.13 19.52 -24.27
CA ASN A 4 3.00 19.97 -22.88
C ASN A 4 1.54 20.21 -22.46
N GLY A 5 0.66 20.61 -23.38
CA GLY A 5 -0.76 20.80 -23.11
C GLY A 5 -1.46 19.47 -22.76
N ILE A 6 -1.17 18.40 -23.51
CA ILE A 6 -1.69 17.06 -23.20
C ILE A 6 -1.22 16.60 -21.81
N ARG A 7 0.06 16.77 -21.49
CA ARG A 7 0.61 16.36 -20.19
C ARG A 7 0.02 17.14 -19.02
N MET A 8 -0.25 18.43 -19.21
CA MET A 8 -0.91 19.25 -18.21
C MET A 8 -2.33 18.76 -17.95
N LEU A 9 -3.10 18.47 -19.00
CA LEU A 9 -4.44 17.88 -18.83
C LEU A 9 -4.40 16.53 -18.12
N VAL A 10 -3.46 15.65 -18.47
CA VAL A 10 -3.29 14.37 -17.78
C VAL A 10 -2.90 14.56 -16.32
N PHE A 11 -2.03 15.53 -16.01
CA PHE A 11 -1.67 15.87 -14.63
C PHE A 11 -2.88 16.34 -13.83
N LEU A 12 -3.68 17.26 -14.38
CA LEU A 12 -4.89 17.76 -13.73
C LEU A 12 -5.92 16.64 -13.53
N ALA A 13 -6.16 15.80 -14.55
CA ALA A 13 -7.04 14.65 -14.44
C ALA A 13 -6.54 13.65 -13.38
N ALA A 14 -5.25 13.35 -13.34
CA ALA A 14 -4.65 12.47 -12.33
C ALA A 14 -4.78 13.07 -10.92
N ALA A 15 -4.59 14.38 -10.76
CA ALA A 15 -4.77 15.07 -9.48
C ALA A 15 -6.24 14.99 -9.01
N LEU A 16 -7.20 15.23 -9.90
CA LEU A 16 -8.64 15.11 -9.59
C LEU A 16 -9.02 13.68 -9.18
N LEU A 17 -8.50 12.67 -9.89
CA LEU A 17 -8.68 11.25 -9.54
C LEU A 17 -8.04 10.91 -8.19
N ALA A 18 -6.83 11.41 -7.92
CA ALA A 18 -6.13 11.17 -6.66
C ALA A 18 -6.81 11.87 -5.47
N LEU A 19 -7.47 13.01 -5.70
CA LEU A 19 -8.30 13.69 -4.72
C LEU A 19 -9.67 13.03 -4.50
N GLN A 20 -10.03 12.01 -5.30
CA GLN A 20 -11.33 11.34 -5.27
C GLN A 20 -12.51 12.32 -5.41
N ILE A 21 -12.33 13.42 -6.13
CA ILE A 21 -13.41 14.39 -6.41
C ILE A 21 -14.47 13.76 -7.33
N LEU A 22 -14.08 12.80 -8.16
CA LEU A 22 -14.99 12.04 -9.01
C LEU A 22 -15.60 10.87 -8.23
N PRO A 23 -16.94 10.73 -8.21
CA PRO A 23 -17.61 9.66 -7.47
C PRO A 23 -17.25 8.27 -8.03
N GLY A 24 -16.92 7.34 -7.13
CA GLY A 24 -16.75 5.92 -7.41
C GLY A 24 -15.40 5.32 -7.01
N HIS A 25 -15.45 4.10 -6.45
CA HIS A 25 -14.30 3.26 -6.07
C HIS A 25 -13.25 2.99 -7.17
N PRO A 26 -13.58 2.91 -8.49
CA PRO A 26 -12.58 2.58 -9.49
C PRO A 26 -11.59 3.73 -9.75
N SER A 27 -11.93 4.98 -9.44
CA SER A 27 -11.09 6.16 -9.72
C SER A 27 -9.74 6.11 -8.99
N ALA A 28 -9.74 5.72 -7.72
CA ALA A 28 -8.55 5.66 -6.87
C ALA A 28 -7.62 4.49 -7.23
N ARG A 29 -8.20 3.36 -7.67
CA ARG A 29 -7.46 2.20 -8.18
C ARG A 29 -6.90 2.45 -9.57
N ALA A 30 -7.66 3.07 -10.45
CA ALA A 30 -7.30 3.23 -11.85
C ALA A 30 -5.95 3.94 -11.99
N LEU A 31 -5.72 5.05 -11.30
CA LEU A 31 -4.47 5.82 -11.47
C LEU A 31 -3.21 5.00 -11.13
N THR A 32 -3.25 4.20 -10.07
CA THR A 32 -2.10 3.41 -9.61
C THR A 32 -1.97 2.07 -10.32
N ALA A 33 -3.09 1.48 -10.78
CA ALA A 33 -3.13 0.26 -11.57
C ALA A 33 -2.52 0.41 -12.97
N TRP A 34 -2.43 1.64 -13.49
CA TRP A 34 -1.73 1.93 -14.75
C TRP A 34 -0.20 1.82 -14.63
N SER A 35 0.37 1.71 -13.42
CA SER A 35 1.79 1.41 -13.27
C SER A 35 2.02 -0.09 -13.57
N PRO A 36 2.67 -0.43 -14.69
CA PRO A 36 3.01 -1.83 -14.97
C PRO A 36 3.96 -2.40 -13.91
N LEU A 37 4.75 -1.55 -13.25
CA LEU A 37 5.63 -1.97 -12.15
C LEU A 37 4.82 -2.51 -10.97
N MET A 38 3.79 -1.78 -10.53
CA MET A 38 2.91 -2.21 -9.43
C MET A 38 2.10 -3.44 -9.80
N SER A 39 1.51 -3.45 -10.99
CA SER A 39 0.66 -4.54 -11.45
C SER A 39 1.44 -5.86 -11.59
N LEU A 40 2.64 -5.82 -12.19
CA LEU A 40 3.48 -7.01 -12.36
C LEU A 40 4.10 -7.48 -11.05
N LEU A 41 4.75 -6.60 -10.29
CA LEU A 41 5.44 -7.01 -9.07
C LEU A 41 4.47 -7.38 -7.95
N GLY A 42 3.34 -6.67 -7.84
CA GLY A 42 2.28 -6.99 -6.91
C GLY A 42 1.65 -8.34 -7.23
N GLY A 43 1.29 -8.58 -8.50
CA GLY A 43 0.72 -9.86 -8.94
C GLY A 43 1.67 -11.04 -8.75
N LEU A 44 2.96 -10.86 -9.06
CA LEU A 44 4.00 -11.86 -8.88
C LEU A 44 4.20 -12.19 -7.39
N ALA A 45 4.36 -11.17 -6.55
CA ALA A 45 4.58 -11.34 -5.12
C ALA A 45 3.36 -11.92 -4.38
N ALA A 46 2.16 -11.45 -4.73
CA ALA A 46 0.92 -11.94 -4.15
C ALA A 46 0.46 -13.28 -4.74
N ARG A 47 1.12 -13.77 -5.81
CA ARG A 47 0.71 -14.94 -6.62
C ARG A 47 -0.77 -14.89 -7.04
N ALA A 48 -1.26 -13.68 -7.31
CA ALA A 48 -2.66 -13.42 -7.63
C ALA A 48 -2.76 -12.23 -8.59
N PHE A 49 -3.32 -12.45 -9.78
CA PHE A 49 -3.52 -11.41 -10.77
C PHE A 49 -4.98 -10.95 -10.77
N SER A 50 -5.20 -9.67 -10.47
CA SER A 50 -6.54 -9.06 -10.56
C SER A 50 -6.77 -8.50 -11.96
N VAL A 51 -8.03 -8.42 -12.41
CA VAL A 51 -8.40 -7.81 -13.70
C VAL A 51 -7.84 -6.39 -13.86
N TRP A 52 -7.71 -5.64 -12.76
CA TRP A 52 -7.13 -4.29 -12.77
C TRP A 52 -5.65 -4.26 -13.14
N MET A 53 -4.91 -5.35 -12.89
CA MET A 53 -3.49 -5.44 -13.29
C MET A 53 -3.33 -5.46 -14.81
N LEU A 54 -4.39 -5.78 -15.56
CA LEU A 54 -4.40 -5.69 -17.03
C LEU A 54 -4.26 -4.25 -17.53
N LEU A 55 -4.58 -3.23 -16.71
CA LEU A 55 -4.38 -1.82 -17.07
C LEU A 55 -2.91 -1.44 -17.25
N GLY A 56 -1.98 -2.23 -16.72
CA GLY A 56 -0.54 -2.07 -16.99
C GLY A 56 -0.13 -2.55 -18.39
N ILE A 57 -0.92 -3.42 -19.04
CA ILE A 57 -0.57 -4.04 -20.33
C ILE A 57 -0.48 -2.99 -21.45
N PRO A 58 -1.45 -2.07 -21.64
CA PRO A 58 -1.33 -1.02 -22.65
C PRO A 58 -0.05 -0.19 -22.51
N VAL A 59 0.39 0.08 -21.27
CA VAL A 59 1.63 0.81 -21.00
C VAL A 59 2.85 0.02 -21.44
N LEU A 60 2.89 -1.30 -21.17
CA LEU A 60 3.95 -2.19 -21.64
C LEU A 60 3.96 -2.30 -23.17
N VAL A 61 2.79 -2.49 -23.80
CA VAL A 61 2.66 -2.60 -25.25
C VAL A 61 3.14 -1.31 -25.94
N LEU A 62 2.69 -0.14 -25.48
CA LEU A 62 3.15 1.14 -26.05
C LEU A 62 4.64 1.38 -25.77
N GLY A 63 5.12 0.99 -24.58
CA GLY A 63 6.53 1.03 -24.21
C GLY A 63 7.42 0.14 -25.09
N TRP A 64 6.88 -1.00 -25.55
CA TRP A 64 7.53 -1.88 -26.51
C TRP A 64 7.78 -1.15 -27.83
N PHE A 65 6.80 -0.40 -28.33
CA PHE A 65 6.93 0.34 -29.59
C PHE A 65 7.77 1.62 -29.48
N ARG A 66 7.67 2.34 -28.36
CA ARG A 66 8.34 3.63 -28.12
C ARG A 66 8.91 3.70 -26.70
N CYS A 67 10.23 3.91 -26.60
CA CYS A 67 10.92 3.98 -25.30
C CYS A 67 10.29 5.05 -24.44
N ARG A 68 10.06 4.73 -23.16
CA ARG A 68 9.62 5.70 -22.15
C ARG A 68 8.34 6.44 -22.58
N TRP A 69 7.48 5.82 -23.39
CA TRP A 69 6.25 6.45 -23.89
C TRP A 69 5.39 6.97 -22.75
N PHE A 70 5.18 6.16 -21.71
CA PHE A 70 4.41 6.56 -20.53
C PHE A 70 5.06 7.74 -19.81
N CYS A 71 6.37 7.70 -19.55
CA CYS A 71 7.10 8.79 -18.91
C CYS A 71 7.02 10.10 -19.72
N ARG A 72 7.00 10.01 -21.06
CA ARG A 72 7.01 11.17 -21.97
C ARG A 72 5.64 11.81 -22.17
N TYR A 73 4.56 11.04 -22.12
CA TYR A 73 3.22 11.50 -22.50
C TYR A 73 2.16 11.44 -21.39
N VAL A 74 2.27 10.50 -20.44
CA VAL A 74 1.18 10.20 -19.49
C VAL A 74 1.58 10.43 -18.04
N CYS A 75 2.82 10.14 -17.65
CA CYS A 75 3.23 10.16 -16.25
C CYS A 75 3.08 11.57 -15.61
N PRO A 76 2.16 11.74 -14.63
CA PRO A 76 1.94 13.05 -14.01
C PRO A 76 3.13 13.46 -13.15
N MET A 77 3.76 12.50 -12.46
CA MET A 77 4.99 12.74 -11.70
C MET A 77 6.14 13.20 -12.61
N GLY A 78 6.28 12.59 -13.79
CA GLY A 78 7.29 12.98 -14.76
C GLY A 78 7.05 14.38 -15.33
N PHE A 79 5.78 14.80 -15.47
CA PHE A 79 5.43 16.17 -15.86
C PHE A 79 5.82 17.18 -14.78
N ALA A 80 5.47 16.93 -13.52
CA ALA A 80 5.83 17.80 -12.39
C ALA A 80 7.35 17.93 -12.24
N ALA A 81 8.08 16.81 -12.27
CA ALA A 81 9.54 16.80 -12.20
C ALA A 81 10.20 17.58 -13.36
N GLU A 82 9.70 17.43 -14.60
CA GLU A 82 10.22 18.19 -15.74
C GLU A 82 9.88 19.68 -15.64
N ALA A 83 8.68 20.04 -15.17
CA ALA A 83 8.29 21.43 -14.98
C ALA A 83 9.19 22.14 -13.96
N ILE A 84 9.42 21.53 -12.80
CA ILE A 84 10.34 22.06 -11.78
C ILE A 84 11.79 22.09 -12.27
N GLY A 85 12.24 21.06 -13.00
CA GLY A 85 13.59 21.03 -13.56
C GLY A 85 13.88 22.14 -14.58
N ARG A 86 12.85 22.73 -15.22
CA ARG A 86 13.02 23.88 -16.12
C ARG A 86 13.39 25.17 -15.39
N LEU A 87 13.15 25.25 -14.08
CA LEU A 87 13.53 26.41 -13.26
C LEU A 87 15.05 26.54 -13.08
N ASN A 88 15.81 25.47 -13.32
CA ASN A 88 17.27 25.46 -13.21
C ASN A 88 17.96 24.93 -14.49
N PRO A 89 17.91 25.69 -15.61
CA PRO A 89 18.46 25.23 -16.89
C PRO A 89 19.98 25.02 -16.85
N LYS A 90 20.70 25.75 -15.99
CA LYS A 90 22.16 25.65 -15.81
C LYS A 90 22.61 24.28 -15.26
N ALA A 91 21.70 23.53 -14.63
CA ALA A 91 21.96 22.20 -14.12
C ALA A 91 21.62 21.07 -15.09
N ARG A 92 21.09 21.38 -16.28
CA ARG A 92 20.69 20.39 -17.29
C ARG A 92 21.88 19.54 -17.72
N GLY A 93 21.66 18.24 -17.86
CA GLY A 93 22.71 17.28 -18.25
C GLY A 93 23.59 16.77 -17.11
N ARG A 94 23.62 17.42 -15.94
CA ARG A 94 24.39 16.94 -14.77
C ARG A 94 23.97 15.54 -14.30
N PHE A 95 22.72 15.15 -14.56
CA PHE A 95 22.22 13.80 -14.27
C PHE A 95 22.95 12.68 -15.04
N ALA A 96 23.63 13.00 -16.14
CA ALA A 96 24.34 12.02 -16.96
C ALA A 96 25.47 11.33 -16.18
N ARG A 97 26.09 12.03 -15.21
CA ARG A 97 27.16 11.49 -14.35
C ARG A 97 26.67 10.55 -13.25
N LEU A 98 25.36 10.49 -12.99
CA LEU A 98 24.81 9.63 -11.94
C LEU A 98 24.77 8.16 -12.40
N PRO A 99 25.04 7.20 -11.49
CA PRO A 99 24.81 5.80 -11.77
C PRO A 99 23.32 5.54 -12.03
N ASN A 100 23.01 4.50 -12.82
CA ASN A 100 21.62 4.10 -13.07
C ASN A 100 21.08 3.25 -11.91
N ILE A 101 20.85 3.90 -10.77
CA ILE A 101 20.34 3.27 -9.55
C ILE A 101 18.96 2.65 -9.79
N GLY A 102 18.13 3.26 -10.64
CA GLY A 102 16.80 2.76 -10.99
C GLY A 102 16.82 1.34 -11.56
N ARG A 103 17.86 0.96 -12.33
CA ARG A 103 18.04 -0.42 -12.81
C ARG A 103 18.33 -1.39 -11.66
N LEU A 104 19.21 -1.01 -10.73
CA LEU A 104 19.51 -1.84 -9.56
C LEU A 104 18.28 -1.99 -8.65
N LEU A 105 17.55 -0.90 -8.41
CA LEU A 105 16.30 -0.91 -7.64
C LEU A 105 15.26 -1.83 -8.29
N LEU A 106 15.08 -1.74 -9.61
CA LEU A 106 14.15 -2.62 -10.34
C LEU A 106 14.54 -4.11 -10.21
N LEU A 107 15.82 -4.44 -10.35
CA LEU A 107 16.27 -5.83 -10.24
C LEU A 107 16.11 -6.35 -8.81
N GLY A 108 16.43 -5.53 -7.81
CA GLY A 108 16.19 -5.85 -6.41
C GLY A 108 14.71 -6.03 -6.10
N MET A 109 13.85 -5.18 -6.66
CA MET A 109 12.40 -5.30 -6.62
C MET A 109 11.90 -6.62 -7.21
N VAL A 110 12.41 -7.02 -8.38
CA VAL A 110 12.07 -8.29 -9.04
C VAL A 110 12.51 -9.48 -8.18
N GLY A 111 13.75 -9.45 -7.67
CA GLY A 111 14.27 -10.49 -6.78
C GLY A 111 13.45 -10.65 -5.50
N GLY A 112 13.06 -9.53 -4.88
CA GLY A 112 12.18 -9.54 -3.73
C GLY A 112 10.75 -10.00 -4.06
N ALA A 113 10.20 -9.58 -5.21
CA ALA A 113 8.86 -9.96 -5.65
C ALA A 113 8.75 -11.48 -5.87
N LEU A 114 9.78 -12.13 -6.42
CA LEU A 114 9.82 -13.59 -6.58
C LEU A 114 9.70 -14.34 -5.24
N LEU A 115 10.14 -13.72 -4.15
CA LEU A 115 10.07 -14.25 -2.79
C LEU A 115 8.87 -13.72 -1.97
N GLY A 116 7.93 -13.03 -2.62
CA GLY A 116 6.72 -12.50 -2.00
C GLY A 116 6.88 -11.16 -1.28
N TYR A 117 8.04 -10.49 -1.42
CA TYR A 117 8.32 -9.22 -0.75
C TYR A 117 8.98 -8.21 -1.72
N PRO A 118 8.20 -7.51 -2.54
CA PRO A 118 8.73 -6.55 -3.50
C PRO A 118 9.28 -5.32 -2.75
N LEU A 119 10.61 -5.24 -2.66
CA LEU A 119 11.29 -4.17 -1.93
C LEU A 119 10.97 -2.80 -2.54
N PHE A 120 10.79 -1.79 -1.72
CA PHE A 120 10.63 -0.40 -2.15
C PHE A 120 9.45 -0.12 -3.09
N MET A 121 8.37 -0.90 -3.02
CA MET A 121 7.17 -0.69 -3.85
C MET A 121 6.60 0.74 -3.79
N TRP A 122 6.75 1.42 -2.64
CA TRP A 122 6.44 2.84 -2.44
C TRP A 122 7.28 3.86 -3.23
N LEU A 123 8.39 3.48 -3.87
CA LEU A 123 9.16 4.36 -4.78
C LEU A 123 8.51 4.51 -6.17
N ASP A 124 7.38 3.85 -6.40
CA ASP A 124 6.62 4.02 -7.64
C ASP A 124 6.12 5.47 -7.80
N PRO A 125 6.34 6.10 -8.98
CA PRO A 125 5.98 7.49 -9.18
C PRO A 125 4.46 7.76 -9.08
N LEU A 126 3.60 6.79 -9.41
CA LEU A 126 2.16 6.93 -9.26
C LEU A 126 1.76 6.73 -7.80
N ALA A 127 2.37 5.80 -7.07
CA ALA A 127 2.15 5.66 -5.63
C ALA A 127 2.50 6.94 -4.86
N LEU A 128 3.65 7.56 -5.16
CA LEU A 128 4.08 8.83 -4.53
C LEU A 128 3.18 10.00 -4.93
N PHE A 129 2.80 10.09 -6.20
CA PHE A 129 1.84 11.08 -6.66
C PHE A 129 0.50 10.93 -5.93
N THR A 130 -0.07 9.73 -5.92
CA THR A 130 -1.33 9.44 -5.23
C THR A 130 -1.22 9.67 -3.73
N GLY A 131 -0.08 9.37 -3.12
CA GLY A 131 0.25 9.63 -1.71
C GLY A 131 0.24 11.12 -1.35
N PHE A 132 0.84 11.97 -2.18
CA PHE A 132 0.84 13.43 -1.98
C PHE A 132 -0.58 14.00 -1.92
N PHE A 133 -1.42 13.65 -2.90
CA PHE A 133 -2.83 14.07 -2.88
C PHE A 133 -3.66 13.36 -1.79
N SER A 134 -3.17 12.25 -1.21
CA SER A 134 -3.82 11.61 -0.05
C SER A 134 -3.67 12.43 1.21
N GLY A 135 -2.50 13.08 1.35
CA GLY A 135 -2.18 13.87 2.53
C GLY A 135 -3.07 15.10 2.67
N TRP A 136 -3.70 15.58 1.60
CA TRP A 136 -4.41 16.85 1.61
C TRP A 136 -5.84 16.80 2.20
N ARG A 137 -6.16 15.84 3.08
CA ARG A 137 -7.44 15.80 3.81
C ARG A 137 -7.40 16.77 5.00
N LEU A 138 -8.45 17.58 5.17
CA LEU A 138 -8.66 18.34 6.42
C LEU A 138 -9.23 17.41 7.51
N PRO A 139 -8.74 17.51 8.77
CA PRO A 139 -7.59 18.30 9.21
C PRO A 139 -6.26 17.66 8.80
N LEU A 140 -5.26 18.49 8.46
CA LEU A 140 -3.89 18.08 8.15
C LEU A 140 -3.23 17.49 9.40
N ALA A 141 -3.52 16.24 9.71
CA ALA A 141 -2.82 15.51 10.75
C ALA A 141 -1.33 15.37 10.36
N ALA A 142 -0.43 15.20 11.34
CA ALA A 142 1.01 14.99 11.12
C ALA A 142 1.32 13.90 10.07
N SER A 143 0.37 12.98 9.87
CA SER A 143 0.36 11.91 8.86
C SER A 143 0.47 12.39 7.43
N SER A 144 -0.06 13.57 7.15
CA SER A 144 -0.08 14.16 5.82
C SER A 144 1.31 14.62 5.39
N PHE A 145 2.14 15.10 6.32
CA PHE A 145 3.47 15.63 5.99
C PHE A 145 4.39 14.54 5.44
N VAL A 146 4.39 13.34 6.03
CA VAL A 146 5.33 12.28 5.60
C VAL A 146 4.98 11.74 4.21
N LEU A 147 3.69 11.63 3.88
CA LEU A 147 3.25 11.26 2.52
C LEU A 147 3.58 12.35 1.48
N VAL A 148 3.60 13.62 1.90
CA VAL A 148 3.95 14.77 1.07
C VAL A 148 5.46 14.85 0.80
N LEU A 149 6.30 14.46 1.77
CA LEU A 149 7.77 14.53 1.65
C LEU A 149 8.33 13.73 0.47
N GLY A 150 7.75 12.57 0.14
CA GLY A 150 8.24 11.76 -0.98
C GLY A 150 8.11 12.48 -2.33
N PHE A 151 6.95 13.10 -2.58
CA PHE A 151 6.71 13.89 -3.79
C PHE A 151 7.59 15.14 -3.84
N LEU A 152 7.65 15.90 -2.74
CA LEU A 152 8.50 17.08 -2.63
C LEU A 152 9.99 16.76 -2.79
N GLY A 153 10.43 15.63 -2.25
CA GLY A 153 11.80 15.13 -2.40
C GLY A 153 12.18 14.90 -3.87
N ILE A 154 11.27 14.34 -4.66
CA ILE A 154 11.50 14.18 -6.12
C ILE A 154 11.56 15.54 -6.82
N LEU A 155 10.68 16.48 -6.47
CA LEU A 155 10.73 17.83 -7.04
C LEU A 155 12.04 18.52 -6.68
N GLY A 156 12.51 18.39 -5.43
CA GLY A 156 13.82 18.89 -4.98
C GLY A 156 14.98 18.29 -5.76
N ILE A 157 15.02 16.95 -5.92
CA ILE A 157 16.02 16.27 -6.75
C ILE A 157 15.97 16.80 -8.20
N SER A 158 14.78 17.03 -8.73
CA SER A 158 14.58 17.51 -10.10
C SER A 158 14.95 18.99 -10.29
N LEU A 159 14.84 19.80 -9.24
CA LEU A 159 15.31 21.18 -9.22
C LEU A 159 16.85 21.27 -9.20
N VAL A 160 17.51 20.42 -8.41
CA VAL A 160 18.98 20.40 -8.28
C VAL A 160 19.64 19.72 -9.47
N ARG A 161 19.05 18.62 -9.95
CA ARG A 161 19.53 17.84 -11.11
C ARG A 161 18.35 17.48 -12.02
N PRO A 162 18.00 18.35 -12.98
CA PRO A 162 16.92 18.10 -13.92
C PRO A 162 17.02 16.73 -14.59
N ASN A 163 15.89 16.01 -14.65
CA ASN A 163 15.73 14.66 -15.20
C ASN A 163 16.41 13.50 -14.42
N ALA A 164 17.06 13.76 -13.29
CA ALA A 164 17.74 12.71 -12.51
C ALA A 164 16.77 11.62 -12.03
N TRP A 165 15.61 12.00 -11.49
CA TRP A 165 14.60 11.03 -11.03
C TRP A 165 14.19 10.07 -12.16
N CYS A 166 13.65 10.61 -13.25
CA CYS A 166 13.10 9.81 -14.35
C CYS A 166 14.17 8.95 -15.06
N HIS A 167 15.42 9.42 -15.17
CA HIS A 167 16.46 8.72 -15.94
C HIS A 167 17.36 7.81 -15.11
N ARG A 168 17.53 8.08 -13.81
CA ARG A 168 18.57 7.43 -12.99
C ARG A 168 18.06 6.80 -11.70
N LEU A 169 16.89 7.19 -11.18
CA LEU A 169 16.39 6.71 -9.89
C LEU A 169 15.08 5.91 -10.01
N CYS A 170 14.19 6.32 -10.92
CA CYS A 170 12.84 5.79 -11.02
C CYS A 170 12.84 4.32 -11.53
N PRO A 171 12.35 3.35 -10.74
CA PRO A 171 12.31 1.94 -11.14
C PRO A 171 11.36 1.70 -12.33
N LEU A 172 10.26 2.47 -12.43
CA LEU A 172 9.34 2.41 -13.57
C LEU A 172 9.99 2.89 -14.87
N GLY A 173 10.88 3.89 -14.79
CA GLY A 173 11.67 4.35 -15.93
C GLY A 173 12.67 3.29 -16.39
N ALA A 174 13.36 2.66 -15.43
CA ALA A 174 14.28 1.55 -15.71
C ALA A 174 13.56 0.33 -16.30
N ALA A 175 12.32 0.05 -15.88
CA ALA A 175 11.53 -1.06 -16.42
C ALA A 175 11.22 -0.85 -17.91
N GLN A 176 10.87 0.38 -18.30
CA GLN A 176 10.64 0.73 -19.71
C GLN A 176 11.92 0.69 -20.54
N ASP A 177 13.07 1.09 -19.97
CA ASP A 177 14.37 0.96 -20.66
C ASP A 177 14.75 -0.50 -20.90
N LEU A 178 14.56 -1.35 -19.90
CA LEU A 178 14.86 -2.78 -19.97
C LEU A 178 13.95 -3.48 -20.98
N LEU A 179 12.66 -3.11 -21.02
CA LEU A 179 11.71 -3.60 -22.02
C LEU A 179 12.15 -3.25 -23.45
N MET A 180 12.61 -2.02 -23.70
CA MET A 180 13.15 -1.65 -25.00
C MET A 180 14.44 -2.39 -25.33
N ALA A 181 15.35 -2.54 -24.37
CA ALA A 181 16.60 -3.27 -24.57
C ALA A 181 16.33 -4.73 -24.99
N ALA A 182 15.39 -5.39 -24.32
CA ALA A 182 14.93 -6.74 -24.67
C ALA A 182 14.36 -6.81 -26.09
N ARG A 183 13.53 -5.84 -26.49
CA ARG A 183 13.00 -5.78 -27.88
C ARG A 183 14.11 -5.63 -28.92
N ARG A 184 15.08 -4.74 -28.69
CA ARG A 184 16.19 -4.53 -29.63
C ARG A 184 16.98 -5.81 -29.81
N GLN A 185 17.31 -6.49 -28.71
CA GLN A 185 17.98 -7.77 -28.75
C GLN A 185 17.16 -8.83 -29.52
N TRP A 186 15.83 -8.87 -29.29
CA TRP A 186 14.94 -9.79 -30.01
C TRP A 186 14.87 -9.51 -31.53
N ARG A 187 14.83 -8.24 -31.95
CA ARG A 187 14.83 -7.87 -33.39
C ARG A 187 16.16 -8.21 -34.07
N PHE A 188 17.29 -7.85 -33.46
CA PHE A 188 18.62 -8.20 -33.98
C PHE A 188 18.80 -9.71 -34.15
N ARG A 189 18.25 -10.51 -33.23
CA ARG A 189 18.31 -11.97 -33.30
C ARG A 189 17.35 -12.57 -34.33
N ARG A 190 16.19 -11.95 -34.58
CA ARG A 190 15.30 -12.37 -35.67
C ARG A 190 15.92 -12.14 -37.05
N GLU A 191 16.78 -11.14 -37.17
CA GLU A 191 17.62 -10.91 -38.35
C GLU A 191 18.86 -11.83 -38.39
N SER A 192 19.34 -12.30 -37.24
CA SER A 192 20.49 -13.22 -37.10
C SER A 192 20.01 -14.65 -36.81
N ALA A 193 19.58 -15.38 -37.85
CA ALA A 193 19.03 -16.72 -37.76
C ALA A 193 20.07 -17.81 -37.37
N SER A 194 20.61 -17.78 -36.15
CA SER A 194 21.31 -18.94 -35.55
C SER A 194 20.58 -19.42 -34.30
N ALA A 195 20.40 -20.74 -34.24
CA ALA A 195 19.47 -21.48 -33.38
C ALA A 195 19.95 -21.64 -31.91
N ASP A 196 20.52 -20.60 -31.30
CA ASP A 196 20.91 -20.69 -29.90
C ASP A 196 19.76 -20.30 -28.96
N ALA A 197 19.62 -21.03 -27.86
CA ALA A 197 18.63 -20.81 -26.81
C ALA A 197 18.59 -19.35 -26.33
N PHE A 198 17.45 -18.89 -25.80
CA PHE A 198 17.27 -17.56 -25.22
C PHE A 198 18.29 -17.32 -24.08
N GLN A 199 19.46 -16.74 -24.40
CA GLN A 199 20.39 -16.24 -23.41
C GLN A 199 20.11 -14.75 -23.22
N LEU A 200 19.26 -14.44 -22.23
CA LEU A 200 19.21 -13.09 -21.70
C LEU A 200 20.63 -12.76 -21.23
N ALA A 201 21.30 -11.79 -21.84
CA ALA A 201 22.68 -11.41 -21.49
C ALA A 201 22.68 -10.67 -20.15
N LEU A 202 22.35 -11.41 -19.08
CA LEU A 202 22.39 -10.95 -17.71
C LEU A 202 23.85 -10.73 -17.35
N THR A 203 24.21 -9.47 -17.12
CA THR A 203 25.53 -9.18 -16.60
C THR A 203 25.65 -9.78 -15.19
N ARG A 204 26.87 -10.11 -14.74
CA ARG A 204 27.11 -10.55 -13.35
C ARG A 204 26.49 -9.58 -12.33
N ARG A 205 26.49 -8.28 -12.65
CA ARG A 205 25.87 -7.22 -11.85
C ARG A 205 24.35 -7.32 -11.77
N ASP A 206 23.69 -7.71 -12.87
CA ASP A 206 22.23 -7.89 -12.87
C ASP A 206 21.82 -9.08 -12.00
N PHE A 207 22.54 -10.20 -12.10
CA PHE A 207 22.34 -11.37 -11.25
C PHE A 207 22.53 -11.03 -9.77
N LEU A 208 23.63 -10.35 -9.43
CA LEU A 208 23.89 -9.89 -8.06
C LEU A 208 22.80 -8.92 -7.57
N GLY A 209 22.24 -8.07 -8.44
CA GLY A 209 21.14 -7.18 -8.09
C GLY A 209 19.85 -7.94 -7.71
N VAL A 210 19.48 -8.95 -8.49
CA VAL A 210 18.33 -9.82 -8.19
C VAL A 210 18.58 -10.63 -6.91
N ALA A 211 19.76 -11.24 -6.78
CA ALA A 211 20.12 -12.04 -5.62
C ALA A 211 20.16 -11.20 -4.32
N ALA A 212 20.76 -10.00 -4.36
CA ALA A 212 20.77 -9.07 -3.24
C ALA A 212 19.35 -8.63 -2.84
N GLY A 213 18.47 -8.38 -3.82
CA GLY A 213 17.07 -8.10 -3.56
C GLY A 213 16.34 -9.27 -2.90
N GLY A 214 16.60 -10.50 -3.35
CA GLY A 214 16.04 -11.71 -2.75
C GLY A 214 16.53 -11.92 -1.30
N ALA A 215 17.83 -11.76 -1.05
CA ALA A 215 18.39 -11.86 0.29
C ALA A 215 17.82 -10.80 1.24
N ALA A 216 17.72 -9.55 0.78
CA ALA A 216 17.09 -8.47 1.54
C ALA A 216 15.59 -8.72 1.79
N ALA A 217 14.86 -9.29 0.83
CA ALA A 217 13.48 -9.70 1.04
C ALA A 217 13.34 -10.76 2.14
N LEU A 218 14.16 -11.81 2.13
CA LEU A 218 14.15 -12.84 3.18
C LEU A 218 14.46 -12.27 4.57
N LEU A 219 15.41 -11.33 4.65
CA LEU A 219 15.72 -10.64 5.89
C LEU A 219 14.53 -9.81 6.37
N MET A 220 13.95 -8.98 5.50
CA MET A 220 12.84 -8.09 5.86
C MET A 220 11.58 -8.85 6.27
N ARG A 221 11.31 -10.02 5.66
CA ARG A 221 10.19 -10.90 6.07
C ARG A 221 10.31 -11.41 7.51
N ARG A 222 11.52 -11.45 8.07
CA ARG A 222 11.76 -11.86 9.46
C ARG A 222 11.66 -10.70 10.44
N VAL A 223 11.78 -9.46 9.97
CA VAL A 223 11.70 -8.25 10.79
C VAL A 223 10.24 -7.78 10.85
N GLY A 224 9.44 -8.50 11.64
CA GLY A 224 8.04 -8.17 11.92
C GLY A 224 7.88 -7.31 13.16
N ALA A 225 6.80 -6.53 13.23
CA ALA A 225 6.41 -5.80 14.43
C ALA A 225 5.82 -6.73 15.49
N LEU A 226 6.27 -6.61 16.75
CA LEU A 226 5.63 -7.22 17.90
C LEU A 226 5.25 -6.14 18.93
N PRO A 227 3.98 -6.08 19.40
CA PRO A 227 2.84 -6.84 18.90
C PRO A 227 2.44 -6.38 17.48
N PRO A 228 1.86 -7.26 16.65
CA PRO A 228 1.47 -6.90 15.31
C PRO A 228 0.37 -5.82 15.35
N PRO A 229 0.41 -4.83 14.46
CA PRO A 229 -0.62 -3.81 14.38
C PRO A 229 -1.93 -4.37 13.83
N VAL A 230 -3.04 -3.72 14.13
CA VAL A 230 -4.33 -4.06 13.52
C VAL A 230 -4.38 -3.50 12.10
N ARG A 231 -4.32 -4.40 11.11
CA ARG A 231 -4.34 -4.03 9.68
C ARG A 231 -5.76 -3.99 9.11
N PRO A 232 -6.00 -3.24 8.02
CA PRO A 232 -7.31 -3.23 7.34
C PRO A 232 -7.79 -4.63 6.94
N PRO A 233 -9.12 -4.87 6.87
CA PRO A 233 -9.66 -6.14 6.40
C PRO A 233 -9.09 -6.53 5.04
N GLY A 234 -8.65 -7.79 4.89
CA GLY A 234 -8.04 -8.29 3.66
C GLY A 234 -6.55 -8.01 3.54
N ALA A 235 -5.91 -7.32 4.48
CA ALA A 235 -4.46 -7.22 4.50
C ALA A 235 -3.80 -8.60 4.49
N ARG A 236 -2.80 -8.75 3.62
CA ARG A 236 -1.92 -9.93 3.61
C ARG A 236 -1.22 -10.09 4.97
N PRO A 237 -0.68 -11.28 5.28
CA PRO A 237 0.15 -11.48 6.46
C PRO A 237 1.27 -10.45 6.56
N GLU A 238 1.64 -10.06 7.79
CA GLU A 238 2.54 -8.92 8.05
C GLU A 238 3.91 -9.08 7.36
N ASP A 239 4.39 -10.32 7.23
CA ASP A 239 5.65 -10.65 6.55
C ASP A 239 5.64 -10.29 5.06
N GLN A 240 4.47 -10.21 4.41
CA GLN A 240 4.33 -9.82 2.99
C GLN A 240 3.75 -8.41 2.84
N PHE A 241 2.90 -8.00 3.78
CA PHE A 241 2.11 -6.77 3.69
C PHE A 241 2.96 -5.52 3.54
N THR A 242 4.01 -5.39 4.35
CA THR A 242 4.89 -4.21 4.39
C THR A 242 5.71 -4.04 3.10
N GLY A 243 5.99 -5.14 2.38
CA GLY A 243 6.59 -5.15 1.05
C GLY A 243 5.59 -4.83 -0.06
N LEU A 244 4.41 -5.46 -0.04
CA LEU A 244 3.34 -5.24 -1.02
C LEU A 244 2.68 -3.86 -0.91
N CYS A 245 2.71 -3.22 0.26
CA CYS A 245 2.05 -1.93 0.44
C CYS A 245 2.84 -0.81 -0.26
N ALA A 246 2.26 -0.24 -1.32
CA ALA A 246 2.83 0.93 -2.01
C ALA A 246 2.75 2.23 -1.19
N ARG A 247 2.17 2.22 0.02
CA ARG A 247 2.01 3.41 0.89
C ARG A 247 1.31 4.59 0.19
N CYS A 248 0.42 4.28 -0.77
CA CYS A 248 -0.26 5.28 -1.59
C CYS A 248 -1.40 6.02 -0.88
N GLY A 249 -1.81 5.57 0.31
CA GLY A 249 -2.90 6.17 1.10
C GLY A 249 -4.31 5.98 0.53
N ALA A 250 -4.49 5.18 -0.52
CA ALA A 250 -5.81 4.96 -1.13
C ALA A 250 -6.84 4.38 -0.15
N CYS A 251 -6.45 3.37 0.65
CA CYS A 251 -7.32 2.76 1.66
C CYS A 251 -7.70 3.72 2.80
N ILE A 252 -6.77 4.59 3.21
CA ILE A 252 -7.00 5.63 4.22
C ILE A 252 -8.07 6.61 3.74
N ARG A 253 -7.95 7.10 2.50
CA ARG A 253 -8.95 8.01 1.91
C ARG A 253 -10.32 7.35 1.75
N ALA A 254 -10.35 6.12 1.26
CA ALA A 254 -11.58 5.40 1.00
C ALA A 254 -12.36 5.04 2.27
N CYS A 255 -11.71 5.05 3.44
CA CYS A 255 -12.35 4.74 4.72
C CYS A 255 -13.35 5.84 5.12
N PRO A 256 -14.67 5.54 5.19
CA PRO A 256 -15.67 6.53 5.60
C PRO A 256 -15.57 6.88 7.08
N SER A 257 -15.31 5.88 7.94
CA SER A 257 -15.19 6.06 9.39
C SER A 257 -13.86 6.68 9.83
N ARG A 258 -12.90 6.83 8.92
CA ARG A 258 -11.56 7.41 9.20
C ARG A 258 -10.78 6.68 10.31
N VAL A 259 -11.11 5.41 10.56
CA VAL A 259 -10.40 4.55 11.53
C VAL A 259 -8.99 4.18 11.05
N ILE A 260 -8.71 4.24 9.74
CA ILE A 260 -7.41 3.87 9.18
C ILE A 260 -6.48 5.09 9.18
N ARG A 261 -5.33 4.98 9.85
CA ARG A 261 -4.27 5.99 9.89
C ARG A 261 -2.95 5.40 9.38
N PRO A 262 -2.00 6.21 8.89
CA PRO A 262 -0.66 5.69 8.57
C PRO A 262 0.13 5.45 9.86
N ASP A 263 0.94 4.42 9.85
CA ASP A 263 1.86 4.12 10.95
C ASP A 263 3.09 5.04 10.95
N PHE A 264 3.44 5.55 12.12
CA PHE A 264 4.62 6.39 12.35
C PHE A 264 5.78 5.64 13.00
N GLY A 265 5.89 4.35 12.72
CA GLY A 265 6.99 3.50 13.20
C GLY A 265 6.67 2.71 14.45
N LYS A 266 5.40 2.68 14.91
CA LYS A 266 4.97 1.78 15.99
C LYS A 266 5.15 0.31 15.56
N SER A 267 5.03 0.02 14.27
CA SER A 267 5.24 -1.31 13.70
C SER A 267 6.64 -1.46 13.06
N GLY A 268 7.63 -0.70 13.53
CA GLY A 268 9.02 -0.75 13.04
C GLY A 268 9.22 -0.08 11.67
N LEU A 269 10.47 -0.15 11.17
CA LEU A 269 10.88 0.55 9.95
C LEU A 269 10.14 0.05 8.70
N ALA A 270 9.90 -1.27 8.60
CA ALA A 270 9.14 -1.86 7.50
C ALA A 270 7.68 -1.40 7.49
N GLY A 271 7.10 -1.19 8.68
CA GLY A 271 5.73 -0.71 8.88
C GLY A 271 5.55 0.79 8.64
N LEU A 272 6.60 1.58 8.49
CA LEU A 272 6.47 3.03 8.34
C LEU A 272 5.55 3.40 7.15
N LEU A 273 4.57 4.27 7.41
CA LEU A 273 3.51 4.75 6.49
C LEU A 273 2.55 3.68 5.96
N THR A 274 2.62 2.47 6.47
CA THR A 274 1.62 1.44 6.15
C THR A 274 0.33 1.72 6.94
N PRO A 275 -0.85 1.34 6.41
CA PRO A 275 -2.12 1.65 7.07
C PRO A 275 -2.34 0.75 8.30
N VAL A 276 -2.77 1.36 9.40
CA VAL A 276 -3.14 0.72 10.67
C VAL A 276 -4.51 1.24 11.12
N LEU A 277 -5.26 0.43 11.86
CA LEU A 277 -6.49 0.87 12.50
C LEU A 277 -6.16 1.53 13.84
N ASP A 278 -6.73 2.72 14.05
CA ASP A 278 -6.66 3.49 15.28
C ASP A 278 -8.08 3.69 15.82
N TYR A 279 -8.34 3.11 16.99
CA TYR A 279 -9.65 3.09 17.64
C TYR A 279 -9.85 4.23 18.63
N SER A 280 -9.07 5.30 18.54
CA SER A 280 -9.21 6.46 19.45
C SER A 280 -10.57 7.16 19.32
N GLU A 281 -11.12 7.24 18.10
CA GLU A 281 -12.34 8.01 17.79
C GLU A 281 -13.41 7.22 17.02
N ALA A 282 -13.01 6.16 16.30
CA ALA A 282 -13.91 5.44 15.40
C ALA A 282 -13.53 3.95 15.31
N TYR A 283 -14.40 3.15 14.69
CA TYR A 283 -14.18 1.71 14.50
C TYR A 283 -14.46 1.26 13.05
N CYS A 284 -14.21 -0.01 12.77
CA CYS A 284 -14.44 -0.62 11.46
C CYS A 284 -15.87 -1.17 11.34
N PHE A 285 -16.76 -0.44 10.66
CA PHE A 285 -18.15 -0.83 10.40
C PHE A 285 -18.28 -2.15 9.63
N GLU A 286 -19.16 -3.03 10.08
CA GLU A 286 -19.47 -4.34 9.53
C GLU A 286 -19.95 -4.28 8.07
N TYR A 287 -20.83 -3.31 7.75
CA TYR A 287 -21.42 -3.11 6.42
C TYR A 287 -20.57 -2.22 5.50
N CYS A 288 -19.25 -2.17 5.71
CA CYS A 288 -18.32 -1.41 4.87
C CYS A 288 -17.13 -2.28 4.43
N HIS A 289 -16.84 -2.28 3.12
CA HIS A 289 -15.65 -2.94 2.55
C HIS A 289 -14.79 -2.02 1.67
N GLU A 290 -14.98 -0.71 1.78
CA GLU A 290 -14.41 0.33 0.91
C GLU A 290 -12.89 0.26 0.74
N CYS A 291 -12.16 0.12 1.85
CA CYS A 291 -10.71 0.04 1.84
C CYS A 291 -10.19 -1.17 1.02
N THR A 292 -10.96 -2.26 1.00
CA THR A 292 -10.67 -3.48 0.23
C THR A 292 -10.98 -3.30 -1.26
N GLN A 293 -11.69 -2.24 -1.63
CA GLN A 293 -12.04 -1.89 -3.00
C GLN A 293 -11.09 -0.89 -3.64
N VAL A 294 -10.00 -0.49 -2.97
CA VAL A 294 -9.08 0.53 -3.52
C VAL A 294 -7.60 0.15 -3.59
N CYS A 295 -7.17 -1.00 -3.05
CA CYS A 295 -5.76 -1.39 -3.11
C CYS A 295 -5.35 -1.82 -4.54
N PRO A 296 -4.29 -1.24 -5.13
CA PRO A 296 -3.82 -1.58 -6.48
C PRO A 296 -2.79 -2.73 -6.50
N THR A 297 -2.03 -2.92 -5.42
CA THR A 297 -0.92 -3.90 -5.38
C THR A 297 -1.35 -5.28 -4.91
N GLY A 298 -2.56 -5.42 -4.36
CA GLY A 298 -3.00 -6.64 -3.70
C GLY A 298 -2.48 -6.80 -2.27
N ALA A 299 -1.86 -5.76 -1.68
CA ALA A 299 -1.51 -5.75 -0.25
C ALA A 299 -2.75 -5.92 0.64
N ILE A 300 -3.88 -5.34 0.21
CA ILE A 300 -5.20 -5.58 0.77
C ILE A 300 -6.01 -6.31 -0.32
N GLU A 301 -6.37 -7.54 -0.02
CA GLU A 301 -7.23 -8.40 -0.83
C GLU A 301 -8.60 -7.73 -1.04
N LYS A 302 -9.15 -7.88 -2.25
CA LYS A 302 -10.53 -7.46 -2.53
C LYS A 302 -11.49 -8.43 -1.85
N LEU A 303 -12.30 -7.93 -0.93
CA LEU A 303 -13.30 -8.74 -0.22
C LEU A 303 -14.71 -8.36 -0.66
N LEU A 304 -15.59 -9.36 -0.76
CA LEU A 304 -17.03 -9.11 -0.75
C LEU A 304 -17.47 -8.75 0.68
N LEU A 305 -18.65 -8.16 0.81
CA LEU A 305 -19.15 -7.70 2.11
C LEU A 305 -19.26 -8.87 3.11
N GLU A 306 -19.82 -9.99 2.68
CA GLU A 306 -19.91 -11.21 3.48
C GLU A 306 -18.54 -11.76 3.86
N SER A 307 -17.60 -11.82 2.92
CA SER A 307 -16.23 -12.26 3.19
C SER A 307 -15.54 -11.37 4.23
N LYS A 308 -15.79 -10.06 4.19
CA LYS A 308 -15.29 -9.10 5.19
C LYS A 308 -15.90 -9.36 6.57
N ARG A 309 -17.20 -9.65 6.66
CA ARG A 309 -17.89 -9.99 7.91
C ARG A 309 -17.37 -11.29 8.54
N HIS A 310 -16.75 -12.17 7.75
CA HIS A 310 -16.19 -13.45 8.21
C HIS A 310 -14.67 -13.39 8.46
N ARG A 311 -14.04 -12.23 8.34
CA ARG A 311 -12.59 -12.06 8.54
C ARG A 311 -12.33 -11.34 9.87
N ALA A 312 -11.55 -11.97 10.75
CA ALA A 312 -11.00 -11.30 11.93
C ALA A 312 -9.70 -10.57 11.57
N ILE A 313 -9.60 -9.31 11.97
CA ILE A 313 -8.43 -8.43 11.79
C ILE A 313 -7.65 -8.19 13.08
N GLY A 314 -8.25 -8.52 14.22
CA GLY A 314 -7.68 -8.39 15.56
C GLY A 314 -8.54 -9.11 16.58
N LEU A 315 -8.15 -9.05 17.85
CA LEU A 315 -8.88 -9.61 18.98
C LEU A 315 -9.01 -8.57 20.08
N ALA A 316 -10.22 -8.42 20.60
CA ALA A 316 -10.46 -7.61 21.78
C ALA A 316 -10.02 -8.38 23.03
N GLU A 317 -9.29 -7.72 23.92
CA GLU A 317 -8.86 -8.25 25.21
C GLU A 317 -9.36 -7.31 26.31
N VAL A 318 -9.94 -7.89 27.36
CA VAL A 318 -10.39 -7.15 28.53
C VAL A 318 -9.28 -7.18 29.57
N ASP A 319 -8.81 -6.01 29.94
CA ASP A 319 -8.01 -5.81 31.14
C ASP A 319 -8.93 -5.82 32.36
N ARG A 320 -8.73 -6.82 33.22
CA ARG A 320 -9.57 -7.04 34.40
C ARG A 320 -9.29 -6.04 35.51
N ASP A 321 -8.10 -5.46 35.54
CA ASP A 321 -7.70 -4.51 36.58
C ASP A 321 -8.23 -3.10 36.30
N THR A 322 -8.47 -2.79 35.02
CA THR A 322 -9.04 -1.50 34.58
C THR A 322 -10.57 -1.56 34.37
N CYS A 323 -11.14 -2.75 34.22
CA CYS A 323 -12.56 -2.88 33.89
C CYS A 323 -13.47 -2.59 35.08
N LEU A 324 -14.39 -1.63 34.93
CA LEU A 324 -15.38 -1.25 35.95
C LEU A 324 -16.22 -2.43 36.49
N ALA A 325 -16.51 -3.43 35.66
CA ALA A 325 -17.24 -4.62 36.08
C ALA A 325 -16.36 -5.60 36.87
N TRP A 326 -15.13 -5.85 36.40
CA TRP A 326 -14.20 -6.79 37.04
C TRP A 326 -13.56 -6.22 38.32
N HIS A 327 -13.04 -4.99 38.25
CA HIS A 327 -12.32 -4.32 39.34
C HIS A 327 -13.28 -3.64 40.33
N ASP A 328 -14.14 -2.73 39.84
CA ASP A 328 -14.99 -1.89 40.70
C ASP A 328 -16.33 -2.53 41.08
N ARG A 329 -16.67 -3.71 40.51
CA ARG A 329 -17.94 -4.41 40.69
C ARG A 329 -19.16 -3.56 40.29
N GLN A 330 -19.02 -2.74 39.27
CA GLN A 330 -20.11 -1.96 38.70
C GLN A 330 -20.83 -2.75 37.58
N TYR A 331 -22.14 -2.54 37.41
CA TYR A 331 -22.92 -3.15 36.34
C TYR A 331 -22.63 -2.48 34.98
N CYS A 332 -21.46 -2.74 34.41
CA CYS A 332 -21.02 -2.17 33.13
C CYS A 332 -20.89 -3.24 32.05
N MET A 333 -21.81 -3.25 31.08
CA MET A 333 -21.81 -4.16 29.92
C MET A 333 -21.82 -3.45 28.56
N VAL A 334 -21.42 -2.17 28.53
CA VAL A 334 -21.38 -1.32 27.32
C VAL A 334 -20.65 -2.01 26.15
N CYS A 335 -19.55 -2.72 26.44
CA CYS A 335 -18.81 -3.43 25.39
C CYS A 335 -19.67 -4.50 24.68
N GLN A 336 -20.55 -5.19 25.40
CA GLN A 336 -21.47 -6.19 24.85
C GLN A 336 -22.58 -5.53 24.03
N GLU A 337 -23.16 -4.44 24.54
CA GLU A 337 -24.23 -3.69 23.85
C GLU A 337 -23.78 -3.16 22.49
N PHE A 338 -22.55 -2.62 22.41
CA PHE A 338 -21.98 -2.09 21.18
C PHE A 338 -21.30 -3.15 20.29
N CYS A 339 -21.36 -4.44 20.62
CA CYS A 339 -20.72 -5.48 19.81
C CYS A 339 -21.62 -5.95 18.66
N PRO A 340 -21.37 -5.53 17.39
CA PRO A 340 -22.24 -5.94 16.26
C PRO A 340 -22.12 -7.43 15.90
N TYR A 341 -21.14 -8.13 16.47
CA TYR A 341 -20.87 -9.55 16.21
C TYR A 341 -21.24 -10.46 17.38
N LEU A 342 -21.86 -9.92 18.45
CA LEU A 342 -22.22 -10.69 19.66
C LEU A 342 -21.05 -11.51 20.24
N ALA A 343 -19.84 -10.95 20.15
CA ALA A 343 -18.60 -11.62 20.50
C ALA A 343 -18.22 -11.46 21.99
N ILE A 344 -19.11 -10.89 22.81
CA ILE A 344 -18.87 -10.67 24.24
C ILE A 344 -19.98 -11.37 25.01
N ASN A 345 -19.58 -12.27 25.90
CA ASN A 345 -20.45 -12.93 26.86
C ASN A 345 -20.36 -12.23 28.23
N SER A 346 -21.39 -12.44 29.04
CA SER A 346 -21.35 -12.16 30.47
C SER A 346 -21.01 -13.43 31.25
N VAL A 347 -20.17 -13.28 32.26
CA VAL A 347 -19.98 -14.27 33.33
C VAL A 347 -20.23 -13.59 34.67
N VAL A 348 -20.91 -14.27 35.59
CA VAL A 348 -21.12 -13.71 36.93
C VAL A 348 -19.83 -13.87 37.72
N HIS A 349 -19.26 -12.76 38.18
CA HIS A 349 -18.12 -12.74 39.09
C HIS A 349 -18.47 -11.85 40.27
N ARG A 350 -18.39 -12.40 41.49
CA ARG A 350 -18.70 -11.68 42.74
C ARG A 350 -20.06 -10.95 42.72
N GLY A 351 -21.07 -11.60 42.12
CA GLY A 351 -22.44 -11.08 42.04
C GLY A 351 -22.70 -10.08 40.89
N VAL A 352 -21.70 -9.77 40.06
CA VAL A 352 -21.83 -8.81 38.95
C VAL A 352 -21.49 -9.48 37.62
N ASN A 353 -22.23 -9.13 36.56
CA ASN A 353 -21.93 -9.59 35.22
C ASN A 353 -20.67 -8.91 34.68
N CYS A 354 -19.69 -9.72 34.33
CA CYS A 354 -18.40 -9.27 33.81
C CYS A 354 -18.20 -9.73 32.35
N PRO A 355 -17.65 -8.87 31.47
CA PRO A 355 -17.51 -9.19 30.07
C PRO A 355 -16.33 -10.16 29.82
N VAL A 356 -16.56 -11.15 28.96
CA VAL A 356 -15.56 -12.09 28.44
C VAL A 356 -15.69 -12.19 26.93
N VAL A 357 -14.59 -11.97 26.20
CA VAL A 357 -14.57 -12.00 24.73
C VAL A 357 -14.50 -13.44 24.22
N LYS A 358 -15.35 -13.78 23.26
CA LYS A 358 -15.32 -15.02 22.47
C LYS A 358 -14.35 -14.88 21.28
N PRO A 359 -13.19 -15.54 21.27
CA PRO A 359 -12.19 -15.33 20.22
C PRO A 359 -12.65 -15.81 18.84
N ASP A 360 -13.48 -16.84 18.75
CA ASP A 360 -14.04 -17.37 17.49
C ASP A 360 -15.01 -16.39 16.81
N MET A 361 -15.66 -15.54 17.61
CA MET A 361 -16.67 -14.57 17.16
C MET A 361 -16.07 -13.18 16.92
N CYS A 362 -15.08 -12.80 17.72
CA CYS A 362 -14.49 -11.46 17.67
C CYS A 362 -13.83 -11.20 16.31
N ARG A 363 -14.21 -10.09 15.67
CA ARG A 363 -13.59 -9.63 14.41
C ARG A 363 -12.44 -8.64 14.62
N GLY A 364 -12.30 -8.09 15.82
CA GLY A 364 -11.39 -6.97 16.08
C GLY A 364 -11.85 -5.69 15.39
N CYS A 365 -13.16 -5.44 15.30
CA CYS A 365 -13.67 -4.23 14.63
C CYS A 365 -13.40 -2.93 15.39
N GLY A 366 -13.23 -3.01 16.72
CA GLY A 366 -12.96 -1.86 17.59
C GLY A 366 -14.17 -1.19 18.24
N ALA A 367 -15.40 -1.63 17.97
CA ALA A 367 -16.60 -0.99 18.52
C ALA A 367 -16.58 -0.95 20.06
N CYS A 368 -16.30 -2.09 20.70
CA CYS A 368 -16.16 -2.17 22.16
C CYS A 368 -15.03 -1.31 22.73
N HIS A 369 -13.93 -1.13 21.99
CA HIS A 369 -12.77 -0.34 22.42
C HIS A 369 -13.10 1.16 22.45
N VAL A 370 -13.73 1.68 21.39
CA VAL A 370 -14.14 3.09 21.31
C VAL A 370 -15.13 3.44 22.42
N HIS A 371 -16.15 2.61 22.60
CA HIS A 371 -17.27 2.87 23.51
C HIS A 371 -16.99 2.54 24.99
N CYS A 372 -15.84 1.94 25.31
CA CYS A 372 -15.50 1.62 26.69
C CYS A 372 -15.44 2.91 27.56
N PRO A 373 -16.22 2.99 28.67
CA PRO A 373 -16.30 4.19 29.51
C PRO A 373 -15.17 4.28 30.55
N ALA A 374 -14.36 3.24 30.72
CA ALA A 374 -13.26 3.22 31.69
C ALA A 374 -12.27 4.38 31.44
N ARG A 375 -11.74 4.91 32.54
CA ARG A 375 -10.78 6.02 32.60
C ARG A 375 -9.71 5.69 33.66
N PRO A 376 -8.45 6.16 33.50
CA PRO A 376 -7.93 6.98 32.40
C PRO A 376 -7.76 6.20 31.08
N ASP A 377 -7.44 4.91 31.18
CA ASP A 377 -7.25 4.01 30.03
C ASP A 377 -8.50 3.18 29.73
N LYS A 378 -8.57 2.67 28.49
CA LYS A 378 -9.66 1.79 28.05
C LYS A 378 -9.45 0.38 28.63
N ALA A 379 -10.47 -0.15 29.30
CA ALA A 379 -10.43 -1.50 29.87
C ALA A 379 -10.54 -2.63 28.84
N ILE A 380 -11.02 -2.35 27.62
CA ILE A 380 -11.05 -3.33 26.53
C ILE A 380 -10.34 -2.75 25.31
N VAL A 381 -9.29 -3.43 24.87
CA VAL A 381 -8.42 -2.97 23.77
C VAL A 381 -8.33 -4.04 22.70
N VAL A 382 -8.24 -3.61 21.43
CA VAL A 382 -8.06 -4.54 20.31
C VAL A 382 -6.58 -4.68 20.00
N ARG A 383 -6.06 -5.90 20.08
CA ARG A 383 -4.71 -6.25 19.62
C ARG A 383 -4.75 -6.78 18.19
N GLY A 384 -3.71 -6.48 17.42
CA GLY A 384 -3.54 -7.05 16.09
C GLY A 384 -3.25 -8.53 16.17
N LEU A 385 -3.74 -9.27 15.18
CA LEU A 385 -3.47 -10.69 14.99
C LEU A 385 -3.31 -10.97 13.50
N ALA A 386 -2.70 -12.10 13.17
CA ALA A 386 -2.77 -12.62 11.82
C ALA A 386 -4.25 -12.81 11.41
N GLN A 387 -4.60 -12.35 10.21
CA GLN A 387 -5.99 -12.43 9.75
C GLN A 387 -6.43 -13.88 9.64
N ARG A 388 -7.60 -14.19 10.20
CA ARG A 388 -8.16 -15.54 10.24
C ARG A 388 -9.65 -15.53 9.91
N PRO A 389 -10.21 -16.64 9.39
CA PRO A 389 -11.65 -16.79 9.33
C PRO A 389 -12.22 -16.78 10.76
N ALA A 390 -13.41 -16.21 10.90
CA ALA A 390 -14.12 -16.13 12.16
C ALA A 390 -15.55 -16.65 11.96
N ARG A 391 -16.14 -17.20 13.02
CA ARG A 391 -17.38 -17.98 12.95
C ARG A 391 -18.52 -17.20 12.30
N PRO A 392 -19.26 -17.74 11.31
CA PRO A 392 -20.35 -17.04 10.62
C PRO A 392 -21.40 -16.47 11.57
N LEU A 393 -21.98 -15.33 11.19
CA LEU A 393 -23.08 -14.72 11.95
C LEU A 393 -24.39 -15.53 11.83
N ALA A 394 -24.54 -16.31 10.76
CA ALA A 394 -25.73 -17.14 10.52
C ALA A 394 -25.83 -18.33 11.48
N ASP A 395 -24.73 -18.77 12.11
CA ASP A 395 -24.71 -19.94 13.01
C ASP A 395 -25.16 -19.59 14.45
N ILE A 396 -25.82 -18.43 14.63
CA ILE A 396 -26.17 -17.82 15.91
C ILE A 396 -27.68 -17.57 16.01
N LEU A 397 -28.35 -17.34 14.86
CA LEU A 397 -29.80 -17.25 14.72
C LEU A 397 -30.35 -18.65 14.44
#